data_AF-A0A2G1YHG5-F1
#
_entry.id   AF-A0A2G1YHG5-F1
#
_cell.length_a   1.000
_cell.length_b   1.000
_cell.length_c   1.000
_cell.angle_alpha   90.00
_cell.angle_beta   90.00
_cell.angle_gamma   90.00
#
_symmetry.space_group_name_H-M   'P 1'
#
loop_
_entity.id
_entity.type
_entity.pdbx_description
1 polymer ?
#
loop_
_entity_poly.entity_id
_entity_poly.type
_entity_poly.pdbx_seq_one_letter_code
_entity_poly.pdbx_strand_id
1 'polypeptide(L)'
;AGHFAARRLRVRVGAVNATFTAVRAGHIEARVPGAGDTDELTELAANTNAMLDQVERLIQAQRAVSDQTAHEIRTPLMHLDTRILKAMEATRDEMLLRTLDQSRAEIRGVVRLLDSLLDIAGTQAMRGDMRGLAEVNLSDIAESLADLYGASAEELGIGFHARITPGVMLRADPMQMMRLMSNLLDNGFKYVPSGGTVSLELSPGPRIVVQDDGPGIPAADRERVFERYVRLEGAPDGGHGLGLSLALAIAERHELSLHVEDAAPGARFVLQREEVS
;
A
#
# COMPACT_ATOMS: atom_id res chain seq x y z
N ALA A 1 4.88 -4.34 -53.85
CA ALA A 1 5.50 -3.32 -52.98
C ALA A 1 4.58 -2.83 -51.86
N GLY A 2 3.32 -2.42 -52.14
CA GLY A 2 2.44 -1.79 -51.13
C GLY A 2 2.07 -2.62 -49.90
N HIS A 3 1.86 -3.94 -50.02
CA HIS A 3 1.50 -4.79 -48.87
C HIS A 3 2.62 -4.93 -47.83
N PHE A 4 3.88 -4.93 -48.26
CA PHE A 4 5.04 -5.01 -47.34
C PHE A 4 5.23 -3.69 -46.56
N ALA A 5 5.08 -2.55 -47.23
CA ALA A 5 5.12 -1.23 -46.60
C ALA A 5 3.98 -1.05 -45.58
N ALA A 6 2.75 -1.42 -45.94
CA ALA A 6 1.60 -1.35 -45.04
C ALA A 6 1.73 -2.26 -43.81
N ARG A 7 2.27 -3.48 -43.99
CA ARG A 7 2.55 -4.40 -42.86
C ARG A 7 3.63 -3.84 -41.94
N ARG A 8 4.71 -3.27 -42.49
CA ARG A 8 5.80 -2.67 -41.73
C ARG A 8 5.33 -1.46 -40.91
N LEU A 9 4.53 -0.58 -41.50
CA LEU A 9 3.90 0.55 -40.80
C LEU A 9 3.04 0.07 -39.62
N ARG A 10 2.18 -0.93 -39.85
CA ARG A 10 1.30 -1.49 -38.80
C ARG A 10 2.08 -2.07 -37.62
N VAL A 11 3.18 -2.78 -37.89
CA VAL A 11 4.04 -3.35 -36.83
C VAL A 11 4.68 -2.25 -35.99
N ARG A 12 5.21 -1.20 -36.62
CA ARG A 12 5.88 -0.10 -35.90
C ARG A 12 4.90 0.75 -35.08
N VAL A 13 3.73 1.09 -35.64
CA VAL A 13 2.67 1.77 -34.89
C VAL A 13 2.17 0.89 -33.74
N GLY A 14 2.04 -0.42 -33.97
CA GLY A 14 1.72 -1.38 -32.93
C GLY A 14 2.74 -1.39 -31.78
N ALA A 15 4.03 -1.27 -32.09
CA ALA A 15 5.09 -1.18 -31.09
C ALA A 15 4.98 0.07 -30.22
N VAL A 16 4.69 1.24 -30.82
CA VAL A 16 4.45 2.49 -30.08
C VAL A 16 3.25 2.34 -29.12
N ASN A 17 2.12 1.81 -29.60
CA ASN A 17 0.94 1.59 -28.77
C ASN A 17 1.18 0.56 -27.66
N ALA A 18 1.98 -0.47 -27.93
CA ALA A 18 2.38 -1.46 -26.92
C ALA A 18 3.24 -0.80 -25.84
N THR A 19 4.19 0.07 -26.20
CA THR A 19 4.98 0.84 -25.22
C THR A 19 4.09 1.72 -24.37
N PHE A 20 3.16 2.49 -24.95
CA PHE A 20 2.22 3.30 -24.16
C PHE A 20 1.33 2.47 -23.23
N THR A 21 0.89 1.30 -23.69
CA THR A 21 0.10 0.38 -22.86
C THR A 21 0.91 -0.16 -21.70
N ALA A 22 2.19 -0.51 -21.92
CA ALA A 22 3.10 -0.94 -20.87
C ALA A 22 3.38 0.19 -19.85
N VAL A 23 3.65 1.42 -20.33
CA VAL A 23 3.84 2.60 -19.45
C VAL A 23 2.58 2.88 -18.63
N ARG A 24 1.38 2.76 -19.23
CA ARG A 24 0.11 2.91 -18.52
C ARG A 24 -0.11 1.82 -17.46
N ALA A 25 0.42 0.61 -17.69
CA ALA A 25 0.42 -0.48 -16.72
C ALA A 25 1.51 -0.33 -15.63
N GLY A 26 2.34 0.73 -15.69
CA GLY A 26 3.36 1.04 -14.69
C GLY A 26 4.80 0.73 -15.10
N HIS A 27 5.03 0.14 -16.29
CA HIS A 27 6.37 -0.10 -16.83
C HIS A 27 6.97 1.18 -17.45
N ILE A 28 7.31 2.17 -16.62
CA ILE A 28 7.82 3.49 -17.03
C ILE A 28 9.13 3.39 -17.84
N GLU A 29 9.90 2.33 -17.66
CA GLU A 29 11.15 2.07 -18.39
C GLU A 29 10.95 1.54 -19.82
N ALA A 30 9.71 1.18 -20.20
CA ALA A 30 9.44 0.67 -21.53
C ALA A 30 9.83 1.70 -22.60
N ARG A 31 10.45 1.23 -23.69
CA ARG A 31 10.86 2.09 -24.81
C ARG A 31 10.40 1.49 -26.13
N VAL A 32 10.13 2.37 -27.09
CA VAL A 32 9.81 1.99 -28.46
C VAL A 32 11.08 1.40 -29.07
N PRO A 33 11.05 0.16 -29.60
CA PRO A 33 12.21 -0.45 -30.24
C PRO A 33 12.70 0.40 -31.42
N GLY A 34 13.99 0.70 -31.44
CA GLY A 34 14.63 1.37 -32.57
C GLY A 34 14.80 0.41 -33.74
N ALA A 35 14.22 0.71 -34.90
CA ALA A 35 14.48 -0.01 -36.14
C ALA A 35 15.41 0.85 -37.01
N GLY A 36 16.57 0.29 -37.41
CA GLY A 36 17.71 0.99 -38.00
C GLY A 36 17.53 1.59 -39.41
N ASP A 37 16.37 2.14 -39.73
CA ASP A 37 16.08 2.90 -40.96
C ASP A 37 15.80 4.37 -40.60
N THR A 38 16.21 5.32 -41.44
CA THR A 38 16.00 6.77 -41.24
C THR A 38 14.70 7.25 -41.90
N ASP A 39 13.55 6.82 -41.38
CA ASP A 39 12.22 7.26 -41.82
C ASP A 39 11.48 8.06 -40.71
N GLU A 40 10.37 8.73 -41.03
CA GLU A 40 9.62 9.58 -40.07
C GLU A 40 9.13 8.80 -38.84
N LEU A 41 8.97 7.48 -38.96
CA LEU A 41 8.57 6.61 -37.85
C LEU A 41 9.72 6.38 -36.86
N THR A 42 10.96 6.35 -37.34
CA THR A 42 12.14 6.30 -36.47
C THR A 42 12.29 7.60 -35.68
N GLU A 43 12.02 8.75 -36.31
CA GLU A 43 11.98 10.03 -35.62
C GLU A 43 10.87 10.09 -34.56
N LEU A 44 9.66 9.59 -34.89
CA LEU A 44 8.57 9.46 -33.91
C LEU A 44 8.95 8.56 -32.73
N ALA A 45 9.58 7.42 -32.99
CA ALA A 45 10.06 6.51 -31.93
C ALA A 45 11.11 7.18 -31.04
N ALA A 46 12.06 7.91 -31.62
CA ALA A 46 13.08 8.67 -30.89
C ALA A 46 12.45 9.78 -30.02
N ASN A 47 11.53 10.57 -30.58
CA ASN A 47 10.81 11.61 -29.85
C ASN A 47 9.95 11.04 -28.71
N THR A 48 9.30 9.89 -28.95
CA THR A 48 8.54 9.17 -27.92
C THR A 48 9.47 8.72 -26.80
N ASN A 49 10.60 8.10 -27.12
CA ASN A 49 11.57 7.65 -26.11
C ASN A 49 12.15 8.84 -25.32
N ALA A 50 12.47 9.97 -25.97
CA ALA A 50 12.93 11.18 -25.30
C ALA A 50 11.90 11.76 -24.32
N MET A 51 10.61 11.73 -24.70
CA MET A 51 9.50 12.10 -23.80
C MET A 51 9.42 11.15 -22.61
N LEU A 52 9.51 9.83 -22.83
CA LEU A 52 9.48 8.83 -21.76
C LEU A 52 10.67 8.98 -20.81
N ASP A 53 11.87 9.24 -21.33
CA ASP A 53 13.06 9.54 -20.52
C ASP A 53 12.86 10.80 -19.67
N GLN A 54 12.19 11.83 -20.21
CA GLN A 54 11.87 13.04 -19.47
C GLN A 54 10.86 12.76 -18.35
N VAL A 55 9.83 11.94 -18.61
CA VAL A 55 8.86 11.52 -17.61
C VAL A 55 9.55 10.72 -16.49
N GLU A 56 10.43 9.79 -16.84
CA GLU A 56 11.19 9.00 -15.87
C GLU A 56 12.07 9.90 -14.97
N ARG A 57 12.79 10.86 -15.55
CA ARG A 57 13.58 11.85 -14.78
C ARG A 57 12.72 12.68 -13.84
N LEU A 58 11.54 13.12 -14.28
CA LEU A 58 10.61 13.89 -13.44
C LEU A 58 10.09 13.06 -12.27
N ILE A 59 9.77 11.78 -12.49
CA ILE A 59 9.34 10.87 -11.42
C ILE A 59 10.48 10.65 -10.42
N GLN A 60 11.71 10.39 -10.89
CA GLN A 60 12.87 10.21 -10.02
C GLN A 60 13.18 11.48 -9.20
N ALA A 61 13.11 12.65 -9.82
CA ALA A 61 13.29 13.93 -9.13
C ALA A 61 12.21 14.15 -8.05
N GLN A 62 10.94 13.86 -8.37
CA GLN A 62 9.84 13.96 -7.41
C GLN A 62 10.03 13.04 -6.21
N ARG A 63 10.52 11.81 -6.42
CA ARG A 63 10.86 10.87 -5.33
C ARG A 63 11.98 11.42 -4.45
N ALA A 64 13.08 11.87 -5.05
CA ALA A 64 14.22 12.43 -4.31
C ALA A 64 13.82 13.64 -3.46
N VAL A 65 12.99 14.54 -4.00
CA VAL A 65 12.45 15.68 -3.24
C VAL A 65 11.55 15.22 -2.09
N SER A 66 10.70 14.22 -2.34
CA SER A 66 9.80 13.67 -1.31
C SER A 66 10.59 13.03 -0.15
N ASP A 67 11.60 12.22 -0.47
CA ASP A 67 12.46 11.56 0.51
C ASP A 67 13.30 12.56 1.32
N GLN A 68 13.86 13.58 0.65
CA GLN A 68 14.62 14.63 1.33
C GLN A 68 13.72 15.43 2.28
N THR A 69 12.55 15.87 1.80
CA THR A 69 11.57 16.62 2.61
C THR A 69 11.14 15.79 3.81
N ALA A 70 10.90 14.49 3.62
CA ALA A 70 10.56 13.58 4.69
C ALA A 70 11.64 13.51 5.77
N HIS A 71 12.90 13.37 5.36
CA HIS A 71 14.02 13.31 6.28
C HIS A 71 14.18 14.62 7.08
N GLU A 72 14.03 15.76 6.40
CA GLU A 72 14.09 17.09 6.99
C GLU A 72 12.93 17.38 7.94
N ILE A 73 11.75 16.77 7.75
CA ILE A 73 10.62 16.87 8.69
C ILE A 73 10.75 15.86 9.85
N ARG A 74 11.22 14.63 9.58
CA ARG A 74 11.34 13.57 10.61
C ARG A 74 12.31 13.97 11.71
N THR A 75 13.44 14.55 11.34
CA THR A 75 14.51 14.94 12.27
C THR A 75 14.03 15.91 13.36
N PRO A 76 13.42 17.07 13.06
CA PRO A 76 12.92 17.98 14.09
C PRO A 76 11.77 17.38 14.91
N LEU A 77 10.91 16.54 14.34
CA LEU A 77 9.86 15.85 15.09
C LEU A 77 10.42 14.85 16.11
N MET A 78 11.44 14.07 15.75
CA MET A 78 12.14 13.19 16.69
C MET A 78 12.87 13.97 17.79
N HIS A 79 13.45 15.13 17.45
CA HIS A 79 14.02 16.03 18.46
C HIS A 79 12.96 16.56 19.43
N LEU A 80 11.75 16.88 18.95
CA LEU A 80 10.64 17.28 19.81
C LEU A 80 10.14 16.14 20.71
N ASP A 81 9.95 14.92 20.17
CA ASP A 81 9.60 13.72 20.97
C ASP A 81 10.61 13.50 22.11
N THR A 82 11.91 13.63 21.81
CA THR A 82 12.99 13.50 22.80
C THR A 82 12.94 14.61 23.86
N ARG A 83 12.60 15.85 23.48
CA ARG A 83 12.46 16.96 24.44
C ARG A 83 11.27 16.78 25.35
N ILE A 84 10.14 16.30 24.82
CA ILE A 84 8.95 15.97 25.62
C ILE A 84 9.26 14.86 26.60
N LEU A 85 9.92 13.79 26.16
CA LEU A 85 10.39 12.71 27.02
C LEU A 85 11.20 13.22 28.22
N LYS A 86 12.20 14.07 27.97
CA LYS A 86 13.00 14.69 29.03
C LYS A 86 12.16 15.57 29.97
N ALA A 87 11.18 16.29 29.44
CA ALA A 87 10.27 17.10 30.25
C ALA A 87 9.37 16.23 31.15
N MET A 88 8.93 15.06 30.65
CA MET A 88 8.17 14.09 31.43
C MET A 88 9.01 13.52 32.58
N GLU A 89 10.27 13.18 32.33
CA GLU A 89 11.21 12.69 33.36
C GLU A 89 11.51 13.74 34.45
N ALA A 90 11.47 15.03 34.09
CA ALA A 90 11.81 16.14 34.98
C ALA A 90 10.63 16.66 35.83
N THR A 91 9.39 16.22 35.54
CA THR A 91 8.19 16.68 36.26
C THR A 91 7.53 15.57 37.07
N ARG A 92 6.83 15.95 38.13
CA ARG A 92 5.93 15.07 38.90
C ARG A 92 4.48 15.54 38.86
N ASP A 93 4.20 16.61 38.12
CA ASP A 93 2.84 17.14 37.95
C ASP A 93 2.07 16.22 37.01
N GLU A 94 1.05 15.54 37.54
CA GLU A 94 0.21 14.61 36.78
C GLU A 94 -0.56 15.27 35.63
N MET A 95 -0.98 16.54 35.77
CA MET A 95 -1.69 17.24 34.70
C MET A 95 -0.73 17.55 33.54
N LEU A 96 0.49 17.99 33.88
CA LEU A 96 1.53 18.25 32.90
C LEU A 96 1.97 16.95 32.22
N LEU A 97 2.11 15.85 32.96
CA LEU A 97 2.44 14.53 32.41
C LEU A 97 1.42 14.06 31.37
N ARG A 98 0.10 14.16 31.67
CA ARG A 98 -0.95 13.83 30.69
C ARG A 98 -0.88 14.70 29.44
N THR A 99 -0.64 15.99 29.61
CA THR A 99 -0.52 16.95 28.48
C THR A 99 0.69 16.63 27.60
N LEU A 100 1.83 16.30 28.21
CA LEU A 100 3.05 15.91 27.52
C LEU A 100 2.87 14.57 26.79
N ASP A 101 2.20 13.60 27.41
CA ASP A 101 1.90 12.30 26.80
C ASP A 101 0.99 12.46 25.56
N GLN A 102 -0.06 13.28 25.66
CA GLN A 102 -0.93 13.62 24.53
C GLN A 102 -0.14 14.31 23.39
N SER A 103 0.69 15.31 23.73
CA SER A 103 1.53 16.01 22.75
C SER A 103 2.52 15.06 22.05
N ARG A 104 3.06 14.09 22.80
CA ARG A 104 3.94 13.05 22.26
C ARG A 104 3.20 12.10 21.33
N ALA A 105 1.98 11.69 21.70
CA ALA A 105 1.12 10.87 20.85
C ALA A 105 0.80 11.58 19.52
N GLU A 106 0.55 12.89 19.54
CA GLU A 106 0.33 13.72 18.37
C GLU A 106 1.55 13.78 17.45
N ILE A 107 2.74 14.06 17.98
CA ILE A 107 4.00 14.09 17.20
C ILE A 107 4.23 12.74 16.51
N ARG A 108 4.08 11.63 17.25
CA ARG A 108 4.21 10.28 16.70
C ARG A 108 3.15 10.01 15.64
N GLY A 109 1.95 10.55 15.82
CA GLY A 109 0.88 10.52 14.83
C GLY A 109 1.28 11.23 13.54
N VAL A 110 1.93 12.39 13.61
CA VAL A 110 2.43 13.13 12.44
C VAL A 110 3.55 12.39 11.74
N VAL A 111 4.49 11.78 12.48
CA VAL A 111 5.54 10.94 11.88
C VAL A 111 4.95 9.75 11.14
N ARG A 112 4.00 9.02 11.76
CA ARG A 112 3.30 7.91 11.10
C ARG A 112 2.52 8.35 9.86
N LEU A 113 1.91 9.54 9.88
CA LEU A 113 1.23 10.13 8.72
C LEU A 113 2.22 10.33 7.58
N LEU A 114 3.33 11.00 7.85
CA LEU A 114 4.38 11.28 6.87
C LEU A 114 4.93 9.99 6.26
N ASP A 115 5.30 9.03 7.09
CA ASP A 115 5.82 7.73 6.63
C ASP A 115 4.79 7.03 5.74
N SER A 116 3.53 6.98 6.16
CA SER A 116 2.46 6.37 5.36
C SER A 116 2.27 7.05 4.00
N LEU A 117 2.36 8.37 3.92
CA LEU A 117 2.24 9.10 2.64
C LEU A 117 3.38 8.79 1.68
N LEU A 118 4.61 8.72 2.20
CA LEU A 118 5.79 8.39 1.39
C LEU A 118 5.75 6.95 0.94
N ASP A 119 5.31 6.04 1.81
CA ASP A 119 5.16 4.63 1.45
C ASP A 119 4.09 4.44 0.38
N ILE A 120 2.95 5.13 0.48
CA ILE A 120 1.93 5.12 -0.59
C ILE A 120 2.54 5.65 -1.89
N ALA A 121 3.21 6.81 -1.85
CA ALA A 121 3.79 7.42 -3.04
C ALA A 121 4.87 6.53 -3.69
N GLY A 122 5.75 5.95 -2.88
CA GLY A 122 6.81 5.04 -3.33
C GLY A 122 6.23 3.75 -3.90
N THR A 123 5.26 3.14 -3.22
CA THR A 123 4.62 1.89 -3.65
C THR A 123 3.85 2.07 -4.95
N GLN A 124 3.06 3.15 -5.08
CA GLN A 124 2.33 3.45 -6.31
C GLN A 124 3.25 3.70 -7.48
N ALA A 125 4.40 4.33 -7.24
CA ALA A 125 5.38 4.58 -8.28
C ALA A 125 6.09 3.28 -8.73
N MET A 126 6.00 2.20 -7.96
CA MET A 126 6.48 0.85 -8.30
C MET A 126 5.37 -0.08 -8.80
N ARG A 127 4.15 0.43 -9.03
CA ARG A 127 3.07 -0.37 -9.64
C ARG A 127 3.54 -0.90 -11.00
N GLY A 128 3.35 -2.20 -11.25
CA GLY A 128 3.84 -2.87 -12.45
C GLY A 128 5.35 -3.18 -12.45
N ASP A 129 6.13 -2.69 -11.47
CA ASP A 129 7.53 -3.05 -11.33
C ASP A 129 7.72 -4.30 -10.45
N MET A 130 7.93 -5.44 -11.11
CA MET A 130 8.15 -6.74 -10.46
C MET A 130 9.62 -6.99 -10.10
N ARG A 131 10.52 -6.01 -10.30
CA ARG A 131 11.92 -6.11 -9.90
C ARG A 131 12.05 -6.06 -8.38
N GLY A 132 12.95 -6.89 -7.84
CA GLY A 132 13.18 -6.96 -6.40
C GLY A 132 12.14 -7.79 -5.62
N LEU A 133 11.05 -8.24 -6.24
CA LEU A 133 10.14 -9.22 -5.63
C LEU A 133 10.78 -10.61 -5.63
N ALA A 134 10.65 -11.32 -4.51
CA ALA A 134 11.16 -12.67 -4.32
C ALA A 134 10.01 -13.66 -4.09
N GLU A 135 10.24 -14.96 -4.27
CA GLU A 135 9.32 -15.98 -3.78
C GLU A 135 9.27 -15.92 -2.26
N VAL A 136 8.10 -15.56 -1.73
CA VAL A 136 7.85 -15.39 -0.29
C VAL A 136 6.78 -16.38 0.15
N ASN A 137 7.01 -17.03 1.28
CA ASN A 137 6.00 -17.84 1.94
C ASN A 137 5.07 -16.93 2.77
N LEU A 138 3.85 -16.72 2.28
CA LEU A 138 2.85 -15.90 2.96
C LEU A 138 2.36 -16.56 4.25
N SER A 139 2.45 -17.88 4.37
CA SER A 139 2.07 -18.60 5.59
C SER A 139 2.95 -18.16 6.76
N ASP A 140 4.27 -18.07 6.57
CA ASP A 140 5.21 -17.66 7.64
C ASP A 140 4.92 -16.22 8.13
N ILE A 141 4.54 -15.33 7.20
CA ILE A 141 4.17 -13.94 7.53
C ILE A 141 2.84 -13.93 8.29
N ALA A 142 1.83 -14.65 7.79
CA ALA A 142 0.52 -14.71 8.43
C ALA A 142 0.59 -15.34 9.83
N GLU A 143 1.43 -16.35 10.02
CA GLU A 143 1.66 -17.00 11.32
C GLU A 143 2.34 -16.04 12.30
N SER A 144 3.39 -15.34 11.86
CA SER A 144 4.07 -14.32 12.68
C SER A 144 3.12 -13.21 13.13
N LEU A 145 2.22 -12.78 12.25
CA LEU A 145 1.18 -11.80 12.59
C LEU A 145 0.12 -12.40 13.49
N ALA A 146 -0.28 -13.64 13.28
CA ALA A 146 -1.25 -14.31 14.14
C ALA A 146 -0.75 -14.41 15.59
N ASP A 147 0.54 -14.72 15.78
CA ASP A 147 1.17 -14.75 17.10
C ASP A 147 1.19 -13.35 17.75
N LEU A 148 1.59 -12.32 16.99
CA LEU A 148 1.66 -10.94 17.48
C LEU A 148 0.28 -10.40 17.90
N TYR A 149 -0.72 -10.53 17.03
CA TYR A 149 -2.06 -10.03 17.29
C TYR A 149 -2.84 -10.91 18.26
N GLY A 150 -2.54 -12.21 18.34
CA GLY A 150 -3.10 -13.11 19.35
C GLY A 150 -2.80 -12.63 20.77
N ALA A 151 -1.56 -12.22 21.04
CA ALA A 151 -1.17 -11.66 22.33
C ALA A 151 -1.92 -10.35 22.65
N SER A 152 -2.01 -9.43 21.69
CA SER A 152 -2.75 -8.16 21.87
C SER A 152 -4.26 -8.37 22.03
N ALA A 153 -4.83 -9.37 21.37
CA ALA A 153 -6.24 -9.70 21.46
C ALA A 153 -6.63 -10.16 22.88
N GLU A 154 -5.78 -10.98 23.50
CA GLU A 154 -5.97 -11.43 24.88
C GLU A 154 -5.97 -10.26 25.86
N GLU A 155 -5.05 -9.32 25.71
CA GLU A 155 -4.97 -8.10 26.55
C GLU A 155 -6.19 -7.19 26.41
N LEU A 156 -6.77 -7.13 25.20
CA LEU A 156 -7.94 -6.28 24.88
C LEU A 156 -9.29 -6.98 25.10
N GLY A 157 -9.29 -8.28 25.43
CA GLY A 157 -10.51 -9.08 25.55
C GLY A 157 -11.26 -9.25 24.23
N ILE A 158 -10.53 -9.31 23.11
CA ILE A 158 -11.03 -9.51 21.75
C ILE A 158 -10.76 -10.96 21.34
N GLY A 159 -11.71 -11.62 20.67
CA GLY A 159 -11.47 -12.93 20.07
C GLY A 159 -10.62 -12.81 18.82
N PHE A 160 -9.53 -13.59 18.71
CA PHE A 160 -8.73 -13.62 17.49
C PHE A 160 -8.58 -15.06 16.96
N HIS A 161 -8.91 -15.25 15.69
CA HIS A 161 -8.86 -16.57 15.04
C HIS A 161 -8.05 -16.52 13.74
N ALA A 162 -7.05 -17.39 13.61
CA ALA A 162 -6.28 -17.52 12.39
C ALA A 162 -6.49 -18.89 11.74
N ARG A 163 -6.80 -18.91 10.44
CA ARG A 163 -6.88 -20.11 9.60
C ARG A 163 -5.90 -19.98 8.46
N ILE A 164 -4.70 -20.51 8.64
CA ILE A 164 -3.58 -20.31 7.72
C ILE A 164 -3.28 -21.62 7.00
N THR A 165 -3.43 -21.61 5.67
CA THR A 165 -2.98 -22.74 4.85
C THR A 165 -1.45 -22.71 4.77
N PRO A 166 -0.74 -23.82 5.03
CA PRO A 166 0.72 -23.86 4.98
C PRO A 166 1.26 -23.82 3.54
N GLY A 167 2.44 -23.22 3.36
CA GLY A 167 3.18 -23.23 2.09
C GLY A 167 2.54 -22.40 0.97
N VAL A 168 1.79 -21.35 1.30
CA VAL A 168 1.20 -20.45 0.30
C VAL A 168 2.27 -19.48 -0.18
N MET A 169 2.76 -19.69 -1.40
CA MET A 169 3.82 -18.89 -2.00
C MET A 169 3.27 -17.74 -2.86
N LEU A 170 3.94 -16.59 -2.81
CA LEU A 170 3.69 -15.45 -3.70
C LEU A 170 5.01 -14.75 -4.03
N ARG A 171 5.17 -14.32 -5.28
CA ARG A 171 6.25 -13.42 -5.66
C ARG A 171 5.95 -12.01 -5.15
N ALA A 172 6.57 -11.63 -4.04
CA ALA A 172 6.27 -10.40 -3.34
C ALA A 172 7.47 -9.79 -2.62
N ASP A 173 7.27 -8.59 -2.09
CA ASP A 173 8.12 -8.01 -1.07
C ASP A 173 7.55 -8.40 0.31
N PRO A 174 8.34 -9.12 1.14
CA PRO A 174 7.84 -9.65 2.41
C PRO A 174 7.47 -8.53 3.41
N MET A 175 8.19 -7.40 3.40
CA MET A 175 7.90 -6.28 4.30
C MET A 175 6.60 -5.59 3.91
N GLN A 176 6.32 -5.45 2.61
CA GLN A 176 5.06 -4.88 2.15
C GLN A 176 3.88 -5.81 2.40
N MET A 177 4.03 -7.13 2.22
CA MET A 177 2.98 -8.09 2.57
C MET A 177 2.65 -8.09 4.05
N MET A 178 3.68 -8.08 4.91
CA MET A 178 3.49 -7.91 6.36
C MET A 178 2.73 -6.62 6.66
N ARG A 179 3.14 -5.50 6.07
CA ARG A 179 2.50 -4.19 6.27
C ARG A 179 1.05 -4.15 5.81
N LEU A 180 0.75 -4.74 4.65
CA LEU A 180 -0.62 -4.84 4.13
C LEU A 180 -1.50 -5.59 5.13
N MET A 181 -1.07 -6.77 5.57
CA MET A 181 -1.83 -7.59 6.52
C MET A 181 -1.98 -6.89 7.87
N SER A 182 -0.92 -6.24 8.39
CA SER A 182 -1.00 -5.43 9.60
C SER A 182 -2.00 -4.28 9.46
N ASN A 183 -2.02 -3.54 8.35
CA ASN A 183 -3.00 -2.46 8.15
C ASN A 183 -4.44 -2.97 8.15
N LEU A 184 -4.69 -4.17 7.60
CA LEU A 184 -6.03 -4.77 7.63
C LEU A 184 -6.41 -5.22 9.05
N LEU A 185 -5.49 -5.86 9.77
CA LEU A 185 -5.69 -6.30 11.15
C LEU A 185 -5.88 -5.10 12.09
N ASP A 186 -5.05 -4.07 11.99
CA ASP A 186 -5.16 -2.83 12.78
C ASP A 186 -6.54 -2.20 12.62
N ASN A 187 -7.11 -2.22 11.41
CA ASN A 187 -8.48 -1.78 11.22
C ASN A 187 -9.46 -2.70 11.96
N GLY A 188 -9.36 -4.01 11.81
CA GLY A 188 -10.23 -4.96 12.52
C GLY A 188 -10.23 -4.73 14.04
N PHE A 189 -9.05 -4.65 14.66
CA PHE A 189 -8.90 -4.40 16.09
C PHE A 189 -9.38 -3.02 16.54
N LYS A 190 -9.29 -2.02 15.65
CA LYS A 190 -9.74 -0.66 15.96
C LYS A 190 -11.26 -0.52 15.94
N TYR A 191 -11.95 -1.23 15.04
CA TYR A 191 -13.40 -1.07 14.83
C TYR A 191 -14.25 -2.16 15.50
N VAL A 192 -13.65 -3.27 15.91
CA VAL A 192 -14.35 -4.34 16.62
C VAL A 192 -14.81 -3.84 18.01
N PRO A 193 -16.08 -4.09 18.40
CA PRO A 193 -16.53 -3.79 19.76
C PRO A 193 -15.81 -4.66 20.79
N SER A 194 -15.83 -4.24 22.06
CA SER A 194 -15.32 -5.05 23.18
C SER A 194 -16.02 -6.42 23.21
N GLY A 195 -15.23 -7.51 23.27
CA GLY A 195 -15.74 -8.89 23.20
C GLY A 195 -16.10 -9.38 21.80
N GLY A 196 -15.89 -8.58 20.75
CA GLY A 196 -16.06 -9.02 19.36
C GLY A 196 -14.87 -9.85 18.87
N THR A 197 -14.93 -10.27 17.60
CA THR A 197 -13.92 -11.15 16.98
C THR A 197 -13.24 -10.47 15.79
N VAL A 198 -11.95 -10.74 15.63
CA VAL A 198 -11.19 -10.50 14.40
C VAL A 198 -10.64 -11.85 13.91
N SER A 199 -10.63 -12.07 12.59
CA SER A 199 -10.12 -13.28 11.99
C SER A 199 -9.20 -13.00 10.80
N LEU A 200 -8.19 -13.85 10.65
CA LEU A 200 -7.25 -13.88 9.53
C LEU A 200 -7.32 -15.24 8.84
N GLU A 201 -7.70 -15.28 7.58
CA GLU A 201 -7.68 -16.50 6.78
C GLU A 201 -6.70 -16.37 5.61
N LEU A 202 -5.85 -17.39 5.41
CA LEU A 202 -4.98 -17.52 4.25
C LEU A 202 -5.27 -18.83 3.53
N SER A 203 -5.59 -18.73 2.25
CA SER A 203 -5.89 -19.87 1.38
C SER A 203 -5.07 -19.85 0.08
N PRO A 204 -4.89 -20.98 -0.62
CA PRO A 204 -4.15 -21.04 -1.89
C PRO A 204 -4.78 -20.13 -2.95
N GLY A 205 -3.97 -19.51 -3.81
CA GLY A 205 -4.47 -18.56 -4.81
C GLY A 205 -3.55 -17.35 -5.06
N PRO A 206 -2.85 -16.78 -4.07
CA PRO A 206 -3.22 -16.66 -2.66
C PRO A 206 -4.55 -15.89 -2.48
N ARG A 207 -5.30 -16.23 -1.44
CA ARG A 207 -6.47 -15.46 -1.00
C ARG A 207 -6.38 -15.20 0.50
N ILE A 208 -6.24 -13.93 0.87
CA ILE A 208 -6.16 -13.44 2.24
C ILE A 208 -7.50 -12.79 2.60
N VAL A 209 -8.03 -13.14 3.76
CA VAL A 209 -9.26 -12.54 4.30
C VAL A 209 -8.94 -12.00 5.68
N VAL A 210 -9.29 -10.73 5.92
CA VAL A 210 -9.38 -10.18 7.27
C VAL A 210 -10.82 -9.79 7.50
N GLN A 211 -11.42 -10.33 8.55
CA GLN A 211 -12.80 -10.05 8.92
C GLN A 211 -12.91 -9.69 10.39
N ASP A 212 -13.67 -8.66 10.70
CA ASP A 212 -14.04 -8.26 12.06
C ASP A 212 -15.56 -8.33 12.27
N ASP A 213 -16.02 -8.33 13.53
CA ASP A 213 -17.44 -8.22 13.92
C ASP A 213 -17.87 -6.78 14.25
N GLY A 214 -17.21 -5.79 13.65
CA GLY A 214 -17.48 -4.37 13.85
C GLY A 214 -18.78 -3.87 13.22
N PRO A 215 -18.97 -2.53 13.14
CA PRO A 215 -20.16 -1.93 12.52
C PRO A 215 -20.26 -2.18 11.00
N GLY A 216 -19.19 -2.70 10.39
CA GLY A 216 -19.10 -2.96 8.96
C GLY A 216 -18.96 -1.70 8.12
N ILE A 217 -18.98 -1.90 6.80
CA ILE A 217 -18.83 -0.83 5.80
C ILE A 217 -20.06 -0.81 4.91
N PRO A 218 -20.83 0.30 4.90
CA PRO A 218 -21.98 0.48 4.01
C PRO A 218 -21.57 0.27 2.54
N ALA A 219 -22.46 -0.34 1.75
CA ALA A 219 -22.16 -0.66 0.35
C ALA A 219 -21.71 0.57 -0.47
N ALA A 220 -22.29 1.74 -0.20
CA ALA A 220 -21.94 3.00 -0.87
C ALA A 220 -20.51 3.50 -0.57
N ASP A 221 -19.90 3.03 0.52
CA ASP A 221 -18.57 3.46 0.95
C ASP A 221 -17.48 2.41 0.71
N ARG A 222 -17.81 1.19 0.26
CA ARG A 222 -16.84 0.08 0.08
C ARG A 222 -15.69 0.38 -0.88
N GLU A 223 -15.91 1.23 -1.88
CA GLU A 223 -14.84 1.71 -2.76
C GLU A 223 -14.10 2.90 -2.13
N ARG A 224 -14.85 3.82 -1.53
CA ARG A 224 -14.34 5.09 -0.99
C ARG A 224 -13.44 4.90 0.23
N VAL A 225 -13.62 3.83 1.00
CA VAL A 225 -12.77 3.54 2.18
C VAL A 225 -11.28 3.36 1.86
N PHE A 226 -10.94 3.10 0.59
CA PHE A 226 -9.54 3.01 0.15
C PHE A 226 -8.96 4.36 -0.31
N GLU A 227 -9.78 5.41 -0.43
CA GLU A 227 -9.30 6.75 -0.75
C GLU A 227 -8.53 7.36 0.44
N ARG A 228 -7.54 8.20 0.13
CA ARG A 228 -6.73 8.86 1.14
C ARG A 228 -7.57 9.80 1.99
N TYR A 229 -7.33 9.79 3.30
CA TYR A 229 -8.01 10.64 4.28
C TYR A 229 -9.50 10.36 4.47
N VAL A 230 -10.04 9.31 3.84
CA VAL A 230 -11.43 8.92 4.06
C VAL A 230 -11.56 8.25 5.43
N ARG A 231 -12.56 8.71 6.19
CA ARG A 231 -13.02 8.13 7.45
C ARG A 231 -14.54 8.04 7.38
N LEU A 232 -15.09 6.89 7.77
CA LEU A 232 -16.54 6.72 7.88
C LEU A 232 -17.08 7.49 9.08
N GLU A 233 -18.35 7.91 8.99
CA GLU A 233 -19.05 8.51 10.12
C GLU A 233 -19.10 7.53 11.30
N GLY A 234 -18.80 8.01 12.51
CA GLY A 234 -18.74 7.17 13.71
C GLY A 234 -17.44 6.37 13.88
N ALA A 235 -16.44 6.56 13.01
CA ALA A 235 -15.12 5.96 13.19
C ALA A 235 -14.45 6.46 14.49
N PRO A 236 -13.86 5.57 15.32
CA PRO A 236 -13.13 5.98 16.51
C PRO A 236 -12.03 7.00 16.20
N ASP A 237 -11.76 7.86 17.18
CA ASP A 237 -10.65 8.80 17.11
C ASP A 237 -9.30 8.10 17.06
N GLY A 238 -8.38 8.65 16.27
CA GLY A 238 -7.09 8.06 15.96
C GLY A 238 -7.01 7.49 14.54
N GLY A 239 -5.85 7.62 13.90
CA GLY A 239 -5.61 7.20 12.52
C GLY A 239 -6.05 8.24 11.48
N HIS A 240 -5.28 8.33 10.39
CA HIS A 240 -5.41 9.40 9.39
C HIS A 240 -6.14 8.99 8.10
N GLY A 241 -6.80 7.82 8.08
CA GLY A 241 -7.44 7.29 6.87
C GLY A 241 -6.44 6.93 5.76
N LEU A 242 -5.22 6.53 6.13
CA LEU A 242 -4.18 6.15 5.17
C LEU A 242 -3.89 4.64 5.11
N GLY A 243 -4.23 3.88 6.16
CA GLY A 243 -3.89 2.45 6.25
C GLY A 243 -4.47 1.62 5.11
N LEU A 244 -5.77 1.79 4.81
CA LEU A 244 -6.43 1.11 3.69
C LEU A 244 -5.90 1.56 2.33
N SER A 245 -5.59 2.86 2.16
CA SER A 245 -5.00 3.35 0.91
C SER A 245 -3.59 2.80 0.65
N LEU A 246 -2.81 2.55 1.72
CA LEU A 246 -1.51 1.89 1.64
C LEU A 246 -1.68 0.39 1.33
N ALA A 247 -2.62 -0.28 2.00
CA ALA A 247 -2.95 -1.68 1.71
C ALA A 247 -3.36 -1.87 0.23
N LEU A 248 -4.19 -0.96 -0.31
CA LEU A 248 -4.56 -0.97 -1.72
C LEU A 248 -3.35 -0.75 -2.64
N ALA A 249 -2.52 0.26 -2.38
CA ALA A 249 -1.32 0.51 -3.18
C ALA A 249 -0.37 -0.69 -3.21
N ILE A 250 -0.20 -1.37 -2.06
CA ILE A 250 0.61 -2.58 -1.96
C ILE A 250 -0.04 -3.72 -2.75
N ALA A 251 -1.36 -3.92 -2.63
CA ALA A 251 -2.08 -4.95 -3.40
C ALA A 251 -1.88 -4.76 -4.91
N GLU A 252 -2.10 -3.54 -5.40
CA GLU A 252 -1.95 -3.20 -6.82
C GLU A 252 -0.52 -3.42 -7.34
N ARG A 253 0.50 -3.13 -6.53
CA ARG A 253 1.90 -3.42 -6.88
C ARG A 253 2.16 -4.92 -7.05
N HIS A 254 1.43 -5.75 -6.32
CA HIS A 254 1.61 -7.20 -6.29
C HIS A 254 0.62 -7.95 -7.19
N GLU A 255 -0.07 -7.26 -8.10
CA GLU A 255 -1.08 -7.84 -8.99
C GLU A 255 -2.23 -8.53 -8.21
N LEU A 256 -2.55 -7.97 -7.05
CA LEU A 256 -3.65 -8.40 -6.21
C LEU A 256 -4.76 -7.35 -6.22
N SER A 257 -5.99 -7.82 -6.24
CA SER A 257 -7.19 -7.04 -5.97
C SER A 257 -7.46 -7.03 -4.46
N LEU A 258 -7.81 -5.86 -3.93
CA LEU A 258 -8.27 -5.66 -2.55
C LEU A 258 -9.67 -5.03 -2.58
N HIS A 259 -10.65 -5.71 -2.02
CA HIS A 259 -12.03 -5.23 -1.96
C HIS A 259 -12.72 -5.59 -0.65
N VAL A 260 -13.85 -4.96 -0.39
CA VAL A 260 -14.70 -5.24 0.78
C VAL A 260 -15.90 -6.08 0.33
N GLU A 261 -16.04 -7.27 0.90
CA GLU A 261 -17.22 -8.12 0.74
C GLU A 261 -18.23 -7.86 1.85
N ASP A 262 -19.47 -8.30 1.62
CA ASP A 262 -20.52 -8.21 2.64
C ASP A 262 -20.24 -9.18 3.79
N ALA A 263 -20.30 -8.68 5.02
CA ALA A 263 -20.25 -9.46 6.24
C ALA A 263 -21.29 -8.90 7.21
N ALA A 264 -22.12 -9.79 7.75
CA ALA A 264 -23.15 -9.44 8.70
C ALA A 264 -23.00 -10.32 9.95
N PRO A 265 -22.49 -9.77 11.07
CA PRO A 265 -21.96 -8.41 11.26
C PRO A 265 -20.58 -8.21 10.60
N GLY A 266 -20.09 -6.95 10.56
CA GLY A 266 -18.68 -6.68 10.33
C GLY A 266 -18.23 -6.17 8.96
N ALA A 267 -16.91 -6.04 8.82
CA ALA A 267 -16.26 -5.77 7.54
C ALA A 267 -15.40 -6.98 7.14
N ARG A 268 -15.43 -7.34 5.85
CA ARG A 268 -14.64 -8.44 5.30
C ARG A 268 -13.77 -7.97 4.15
N PHE A 269 -12.49 -7.74 4.43
CA PHE A 269 -11.50 -7.38 3.44
C PHE A 269 -10.97 -8.64 2.78
N VAL A 270 -11.00 -8.67 1.45
CA VAL A 270 -10.53 -9.81 0.66
C VAL A 270 -9.44 -9.33 -0.28
N LEU A 271 -8.29 -9.99 -0.18
CA LEU A 271 -7.15 -9.83 -1.06
C LEU A 271 -6.98 -11.10 -1.89
N GLN A 272 -6.97 -11.01 -3.20
CA GLN A 272 -6.79 -12.15 -4.10
C GLN A 272 -6.20 -11.70 -5.45
N ARG A 273 -5.67 -12.63 -6.25
CA ARG A 273 -5.21 -12.30 -7.61
C ARG A 273 -6.34 -11.67 -8.42
N GLU A 274 -5.98 -10.65 -9.20
CA GLU A 274 -6.90 -10.04 -10.16
C GLU A 274 -7.27 -11.07 -11.24
N GLU A 275 -8.57 -11.38 -11.41
CA GLU A 275 -9.01 -12.23 -12.50
C GLU A 275 -8.86 -11.45 -13.81
N VAL A 276 -7.88 -11.84 -14.64
CA VAL A 276 -7.70 -11.28 -15.98
C VAL A 276 -8.90 -11.73 -16.83
N SER A 277 -9.88 -10.83 -17.00
CA SER A 277 -10.95 -10.96 -18.00
C SER A 277 -10.45 -10.60 -19.40
#